data_AF-A0A287D246-F1
#
_entry.id   AF-A0A287D246-F1
#
_cell.length_a   1.000
_cell.length_b   1.000
_cell.length_c   1.000
_cell.angle_alpha   90.00
_cell.angle_beta   90.00
_cell.angle_gamma   90.00
#
_symmetry.space_group_name_H-M   'P 1'
#
loop_
_entity.id
_entity.type
_entity.pdbx_description
1 polymer ?
#
loop_
_entity_poly.entity_id
_entity_poly.type
_entity_poly.pdbx_seq_one_letter_code
_entity_poly.pdbx_strand_id
1 'polypeptide(L)'
;MESLSAANIHLGLNLLKEMRKTNDGNIFFSPVGISTAIGMLLLGTRGATASQLQKVFYSEKDTEISRKEVEEKEDLSMFVLLPNDIEGLEKIIDQVTPEQLIEWTRLEFMEVRTVNLRLPRLQVEGSYELEPVLGALGLGAAFSESDADFSGMCARSGLQAQRFLHRSFVQVTEEGAEATVATGIGYMVSSAGGCEQVHCDHPFLFFIRHRGSDSVLFFGRFSSP
;
A
#
# COMPACT_ATOMS: atom_id res chain seq x y z
N MET A 1 -5.83 -14.90 12.43
CA MET A 1 -5.60 -14.52 11.02
C MET A 1 -5.15 -13.09 11.06
N GLU A 2 -4.00 -12.78 10.48
CA GLU A 2 -3.87 -11.43 9.93
C GLU A 2 -5.00 -11.23 8.93
N SER A 3 -5.67 -10.08 8.98
CA SER A 3 -6.73 -9.76 8.03
C SER A 3 -6.16 -9.71 6.60
N LEU A 4 -7.01 -9.87 5.59
CA LEU A 4 -6.60 -9.63 4.19
C LEU A 4 -5.96 -8.23 4.03
N SER A 5 -6.41 -7.28 4.83
CA SER A 5 -5.81 -5.96 4.97
C SER A 5 -4.33 -6.02 5.41
N ALA A 6 -4.02 -6.76 6.49
CA ALA A 6 -2.65 -6.93 6.95
C ALA A 6 -1.77 -7.62 5.90
N ALA A 7 -2.26 -8.68 5.23
CA ALA A 7 -1.53 -9.32 4.13
C ALA A 7 -1.22 -8.33 2.99
N ASN A 8 -2.14 -7.42 2.66
CA ASN A 8 -1.91 -6.36 1.67
C ASN A 8 -0.90 -5.32 2.15
N ILE A 9 -0.80 -5.04 3.45
CA ILE A 9 0.25 -4.17 4.03
C ILE A 9 1.62 -4.85 3.91
N HIS A 10 1.71 -6.13 4.28
CA HIS A 10 2.93 -6.94 4.13
C HIS A 10 3.40 -6.96 2.67
N LEU A 11 2.51 -7.32 1.74
CA LEU A 11 2.81 -7.30 0.31
C LEU A 11 3.23 -5.90 -0.14
N GLY A 12 2.48 -4.87 0.26
CA GLY A 12 2.76 -3.48 -0.08
C GLY A 12 4.16 -3.04 0.33
N LEU A 13 4.54 -3.28 1.58
CA LEU A 13 5.86 -2.89 2.07
C LEU A 13 6.99 -3.68 1.39
N ASN A 14 6.81 -4.99 1.17
CA ASN A 14 7.80 -5.82 0.51
C ASN A 14 8.01 -5.43 -0.96
N LEU A 15 6.92 -5.14 -1.68
CA LEU A 15 6.99 -4.61 -3.05
C LEU A 15 7.72 -3.27 -3.08
N LEU A 16 7.38 -2.34 -2.18
CA LEU A 16 8.07 -1.05 -2.11
C LEU A 16 9.58 -1.22 -1.89
N LYS A 17 9.97 -2.06 -0.93
CA LYS A 17 11.37 -2.35 -0.59
C LYS A 17 12.16 -2.95 -1.76
N GLU A 18 11.49 -3.73 -2.60
CA GLU A 18 12.09 -4.34 -3.78
C GLU A 18 12.14 -3.35 -4.97
N MET A 19 11.04 -2.65 -5.24
CA MET A 19 10.91 -1.70 -6.36
C MET A 19 11.86 -0.51 -6.23
N ARG A 20 12.16 -0.03 -5.02
CA ARG A 20 13.11 1.07 -4.82
C ARG A 20 14.55 0.71 -5.20
N LYS A 21 14.91 -0.57 -5.29
CA LYS A 21 16.28 -0.98 -5.68
C LYS A 21 16.60 -0.60 -7.12
N THR A 22 15.59 -0.37 -7.95
CA THR A 22 15.72 -0.03 -9.37
C THR A 22 14.99 1.27 -9.74
N ASN A 23 14.40 1.97 -8.77
CA ASN A 23 13.64 3.20 -8.99
C ASN A 23 13.91 4.23 -7.87
N ASP A 24 14.62 5.30 -8.24
CA ASP A 24 14.95 6.43 -7.36
C ASP A 24 13.89 7.55 -7.38
N GLY A 25 12.83 7.41 -8.17
CA GLY A 25 11.76 8.40 -8.32
C GLY A 25 10.55 8.12 -7.44
N ASN A 26 9.40 8.64 -7.88
CA ASN A 26 8.11 8.31 -7.29
C ASN A 26 7.79 6.84 -7.55
N ILE A 27 7.26 6.16 -6.54
CA ILE A 27 6.73 4.80 -6.65
C ILE A 27 5.26 4.87 -6.28
N PHE A 28 4.38 4.27 -7.08
CA PHE A 28 2.96 4.25 -6.80
C PHE A 28 2.27 3.02 -7.37
N PHE A 29 1.74 2.15 -6.51
CA PHE A 29 1.10 0.89 -6.92
C PHE A 29 -0.10 0.55 -6.03
N SER A 30 -0.88 -0.45 -6.44
CA SER A 30 -2.02 -0.97 -5.67
C SER A 30 -1.72 -2.38 -5.15
N PRO A 31 -1.41 -2.55 -3.85
CA PRO A 31 -1.21 -3.88 -3.26
C PRO A 31 -2.41 -4.79 -3.46
N VAL A 32 -3.64 -4.26 -3.28
CA VAL A 32 -4.89 -5.00 -3.49
C VAL A 32 -5.06 -5.45 -4.95
N GLY A 33 -4.74 -4.59 -5.92
CA GLY A 33 -4.80 -4.95 -7.33
C GLY A 33 -3.82 -6.09 -7.67
N ILE A 34 -2.59 -5.99 -7.16
CA ILE A 34 -1.55 -7.00 -7.36
C ILE A 34 -1.93 -8.31 -6.67
N SER A 35 -2.38 -8.25 -5.41
CA SER A 35 -2.80 -9.45 -4.67
C SER A 35 -3.99 -10.12 -5.34
N THR A 36 -4.96 -9.36 -5.87
CA THR A 36 -6.08 -9.92 -6.63
C THR A 36 -5.62 -10.71 -7.85
N ALA A 37 -4.70 -10.16 -8.65
CA ALA A 37 -4.15 -10.86 -9.81
C ALA A 37 -3.35 -12.11 -9.42
N ILE A 38 -2.58 -12.07 -8.33
CA ILE A 38 -1.90 -13.24 -7.77
C ILE A 38 -2.92 -14.30 -7.31
N GLY A 39 -4.06 -13.87 -6.74
CA GLY A 39 -5.14 -14.76 -6.32
C GLY A 39 -5.78 -15.48 -7.51
N MET A 40 -5.92 -14.79 -8.64
CA MET A 40 -6.41 -15.40 -9.88
C MET A 40 -5.44 -16.48 -10.40
N LEU A 41 -4.13 -16.22 -10.35
CA LEU A 41 -3.11 -17.24 -10.71
C LEU A 41 -3.19 -18.45 -9.77
N LEU A 42 -3.32 -18.19 -8.47
CA LEU A 42 -3.34 -19.24 -7.44
C LEU A 42 -4.42 -20.31 -7.73
N LEU A 43 -5.62 -19.92 -8.18
CA LEU A 43 -6.72 -20.84 -8.50
C LEU A 43 -6.32 -21.94 -9.50
N GLY A 44 -5.45 -21.59 -10.45
CA GLY A 44 -4.97 -22.49 -11.50
C GLY A 44 -3.69 -23.24 -11.19
N THR A 45 -2.97 -22.84 -10.15
CA THR A 45 -1.65 -23.39 -9.86
C THR A 45 -1.70 -24.57 -8.89
N ARG A 46 -0.69 -25.43 -8.95
CA ARG A 46 -0.50 -26.55 -8.02
C ARG A 46 0.95 -26.62 -7.53
N GLY A 47 1.21 -27.56 -6.62
CA GLY A 47 2.55 -27.85 -6.12
C GLY A 47 3.30 -26.62 -5.58
N ALA A 48 4.58 -26.53 -5.90
CA ALA A 48 5.46 -25.45 -5.45
C ALA A 48 5.01 -24.07 -5.97
N THR A 49 4.42 -23.99 -7.17
CA THR A 49 3.90 -22.73 -7.73
C THR A 49 2.77 -22.17 -6.85
N ALA A 50 1.79 -23.00 -6.52
CA ALA A 50 0.71 -22.61 -5.61
C ALA A 50 1.24 -22.21 -4.23
N SER A 51 2.17 -23.00 -3.67
CA SER A 51 2.77 -22.70 -2.36
C SER A 51 3.53 -21.38 -2.34
N GLN A 52 4.20 -20.99 -3.43
CA GLN A 52 4.85 -19.68 -3.54
C GLN A 52 3.81 -18.57 -3.56
N LEU A 53 2.83 -18.62 -4.48
CA LEU A 53 1.80 -17.58 -4.60
C LEU A 53 0.93 -17.45 -3.33
N GLN A 54 0.69 -18.56 -2.63
CA GLN A 54 -0.07 -18.56 -1.38
C GLN A 54 0.62 -17.76 -0.26
N LYS A 55 1.97 -17.67 -0.24
CA LYS A 55 2.70 -16.86 0.75
C LYS A 55 2.32 -15.38 0.74
N VAL A 56 1.77 -14.89 -0.37
CA VAL A 56 1.26 -13.51 -0.47
C VAL A 56 0.07 -13.27 0.46
N PHE A 57 -0.74 -14.30 0.73
CA PHE A 57 -1.97 -14.20 1.51
C PHE A 57 -1.83 -14.73 2.93
N TYR A 58 -0.73 -15.41 3.26
CA TYR A 58 -0.55 -16.10 4.53
C TYR A 58 0.88 -15.93 5.06
N SER A 59 0.99 -15.42 6.29
CA SER A 59 2.13 -15.67 7.19
C SER A 59 1.69 -16.73 8.23
N GLU A 60 2.57 -17.67 8.58
CA GLU A 60 2.23 -18.87 9.38
C GLU A 60 1.54 -18.53 10.72
N LYS A 61 0.22 -18.71 10.76
CA LYS A 61 -0.59 -19.22 11.89
C LYS A 61 -2.07 -19.33 11.48
N ASP A 62 -2.58 -20.56 11.50
CA ASP A 62 -3.93 -20.99 11.08
C ASP A 62 -5.08 -20.16 11.62
N THR A 63 -6.18 -20.00 10.86
CA THR A 63 -7.48 -19.60 11.42
C THR A 63 -8.69 -19.87 10.53
N GLU A 64 -9.84 -19.92 11.20
CA GLU A 64 -11.20 -19.87 10.67
C GLU A 64 -11.62 -18.46 10.19
N ILE A 65 -12.57 -18.43 9.26
CA ILE A 65 -13.06 -17.21 8.57
C ILE A 65 -14.40 -16.79 9.20
N SER A 66 -14.50 -15.52 9.60
CA SER A 66 -15.80 -14.90 9.93
C SER A 66 -16.09 -13.76 8.95
N ARG A 67 -17.25 -13.85 8.28
CA ARG A 67 -17.73 -12.86 7.30
C ARG A 67 -18.61 -11.84 8.02
N LYS A 68 -18.37 -10.56 7.77
CA LYS A 68 -19.33 -9.47 8.01
C LYS A 68 -19.56 -8.75 6.69
N GLU A 69 -20.82 -8.55 6.35
CA GLU A 69 -21.25 -7.66 5.28
C GLU A 69 -21.18 -6.21 5.78
N VAL A 70 -20.68 -5.28 4.96
CA VAL A 70 -20.58 -3.86 5.28
C VAL A 70 -21.22 -3.05 4.15
N GLU A 71 -22.08 -2.11 4.54
CA GLU A 71 -22.82 -1.18 3.70
C GLU A 71 -21.88 -0.04 3.23
N GLU A 72 -21.78 0.19 1.92
CA GLU A 72 -20.80 1.12 1.31
C GLU A 72 -21.24 2.59 1.39
N LYS A 73 -20.53 3.36 2.21
CA LYS A 73 -20.13 4.72 1.88
C LYS A 73 -18.60 4.70 1.74
N GLU A 74 -18.07 5.08 0.59
CA GLU A 74 -16.63 5.05 0.33
C GLU A 74 -15.88 6.03 1.25
N ASP A 75 -15.47 5.54 2.42
CA ASP A 75 -14.71 6.30 3.39
C ASP A 75 -13.21 5.92 3.23
N LEU A 76 -12.53 6.69 2.38
CA LEU A 76 -11.09 6.54 2.12
C LEU A 76 -10.29 7.45 3.06
N SER A 77 -9.13 7.00 3.50
CA SER A 77 -8.19 7.82 4.28
C SER A 77 -6.79 7.73 3.71
N MET A 78 -6.20 8.91 3.50
CA MET A 78 -4.79 9.03 3.15
C MET A 78 -3.98 9.18 4.43
N PHE A 79 -2.89 8.42 4.51
CA PHE A 79 -1.90 8.52 5.56
C PHE A 79 -0.60 9.00 4.94
N VAL A 80 0.10 9.89 5.64
CA VAL A 80 1.39 10.45 5.22
C VAL A 80 2.39 10.23 6.35
N LEU A 81 3.49 9.55 6.05
CA LEU A 81 4.65 9.41 6.92
C LEU A 81 5.73 10.33 6.38
N LEU A 82 5.81 11.51 7.01
CA LEU A 82 6.78 12.54 6.71
C LEU A 82 7.95 12.43 7.71
N PRO A 83 9.19 12.11 7.26
CA PRO A 83 10.35 12.15 8.14
C PRO A 83 10.61 13.59 8.64
N ASN A 84 11.40 13.74 9.70
CA ASN A 84 11.86 15.07 10.14
C ASN A 84 13.04 15.57 9.29
N ASP A 85 13.83 14.65 8.74
CA ASP A 85 14.99 14.92 7.90
C ASP A 85 14.68 14.64 6.43
N ILE A 86 15.22 15.47 5.53
CA ILE A 86 15.03 15.33 4.06
C ILE A 86 15.46 13.94 3.55
N GLU A 87 16.54 13.38 4.12
CA GLU A 87 17.06 12.05 3.77
C GLU A 87 16.50 10.93 4.67
N GLY A 88 15.54 11.25 5.54
CA GLY A 88 15.02 10.34 6.55
C GLY A 88 14.13 9.23 5.98
N LEU A 89 13.56 9.42 4.79
CA LEU A 89 12.58 8.49 4.23
C LEU A 89 13.17 7.09 4.01
N GLU A 90 14.39 7.00 3.50
CA GLU A 90 15.03 5.70 3.25
C GLU A 90 15.26 4.92 4.54
N LYS A 91 15.65 5.62 5.61
CA LYS A 91 15.80 5.01 6.94
C LYS A 91 14.47 4.47 7.47
N ILE A 92 13.37 5.21 7.24
CA ILE A 92 12.02 4.75 7.59
C ILE A 92 11.68 3.49 6.78
N ILE A 93 11.85 3.50 5.45
CA ILE A 93 11.50 2.35 4.60
C ILE A 93 12.33 1.12 5.00
N ASP A 94 13.61 1.28 5.34
CA ASP A 94 14.48 0.19 5.79
C ASP A 94 14.00 -0.45 7.10
N GLN A 95 13.66 0.38 8.08
CA GLN A 95 13.42 -0.06 9.45
C GLN A 95 11.95 -0.41 9.72
N VAL A 96 11.03 0.16 8.95
CA VAL A 96 9.60 -0.03 9.19
C VAL A 96 9.23 -1.49 8.95
N THR A 97 8.46 -2.05 9.88
CA THR A 97 7.84 -3.37 9.74
C THR A 97 6.36 -3.24 9.38
N PRO A 98 5.77 -4.27 8.75
CA PRO A 98 4.33 -4.30 8.49
C PRO A 98 3.49 -4.12 9.76
N GLU A 99 3.93 -4.69 10.88
CA GLU A 99 3.25 -4.58 12.18
C GLU A 99 3.25 -3.14 12.70
N GLN A 100 4.37 -2.42 12.53
CA GLN A 100 4.44 -0.99 12.87
C GLN A 100 3.50 -0.16 12.00
N LEU A 101 3.44 -0.41 10.69
CA LEU A 101 2.48 0.26 9.82
C LEU A 101 1.04 -0.02 10.22
N ILE A 102 0.72 -1.27 10.58
CA ILE A 102 -0.61 -1.64 11.08
C ILE A 102 -0.90 -0.86 12.37
N GLU A 103 0.03 -0.85 13.33
CA GLU A 103 -0.13 -0.17 14.62
C GLU A 103 -0.29 1.35 14.47
N TRP A 104 0.61 2.01 13.76
CA TRP A 104 0.60 3.48 13.55
C TRP A 104 -0.65 3.97 12.84
N THR A 105 -1.34 3.08 12.11
CA THR A 105 -2.52 3.42 11.31
C THR A 105 -3.84 3.06 11.95
N ARG A 106 -3.82 2.48 13.15
CA ARG A 106 -5.04 2.24 13.92
C ARG A 106 -5.52 3.55 14.54
N LEU A 107 -6.79 3.87 14.30
CA LEU A 107 -7.44 5.07 14.82
C LEU A 107 -7.34 5.19 16.36
N GLU A 108 -7.26 4.06 17.06
CA GLU A 108 -7.09 3.99 18.52
C GLU A 108 -5.79 4.64 19.03
N PHE A 109 -4.75 4.70 18.19
CA PHE A 109 -3.44 5.29 18.52
C PHE A 109 -3.22 6.66 17.87
N MET A 110 -4.24 7.20 17.20
CA MET A 110 -4.18 8.51 16.55
C MET A 110 -4.86 9.58 17.39
N GLU A 111 -4.25 10.77 17.43
CA GLU A 111 -4.84 11.95 18.04
C GLU A 111 -5.27 12.93 16.96
N VAL A 112 -6.52 13.39 17.03
CA VAL A 112 -7.01 14.45 16.13
C VAL A 112 -6.49 15.79 16.62
N ARG A 113 -5.63 16.44 15.83
CA ARG A 113 -5.09 17.77 16.12
C ARG A 113 -5.38 18.75 14.99
N THR A 114 -5.55 20.03 15.35
CA THR A 114 -5.65 21.11 14.36
C THR A 114 -4.23 21.54 13.96
N VAL A 115 -3.87 21.33 12.70
CA VAL A 115 -2.54 21.62 12.16
C VAL A 115 -2.61 22.57 10.97
N ASN A 116 -1.53 23.30 10.70
CA ASN A 116 -1.34 23.99 9.43
C ASN A 116 -0.67 23.01 8.46
N LEU A 117 -1.46 22.36 7.62
CA LEU A 117 -0.99 21.36 6.66
C LEU A 117 -0.67 22.02 5.31
N ARG A 118 0.54 21.78 4.81
CA ARG A 118 0.91 21.98 3.41
C ARG A 118 1.26 20.63 2.79
N LEU A 119 0.38 20.16 1.93
CA LEU A 119 0.56 18.94 1.15
C LEU A 119 0.59 19.34 -0.34
N PRO A 120 1.55 18.86 -1.14
CA PRO A 120 1.56 19.12 -2.57
C PRO A 120 0.32 18.51 -3.22
N ARG A 121 -0.14 19.10 -4.34
CA ARG A 121 -1.12 18.45 -5.20
C ARG A 121 -0.46 17.21 -5.80
N LEU A 122 -0.96 16.03 -5.44
CA LEU A 122 -0.36 14.77 -5.84
C LEU A 122 -1.02 14.28 -7.12
N GLN A 123 -0.25 14.18 -8.20
CA GLN A 123 -0.63 13.41 -9.37
C GLN A 123 0.47 12.38 -9.60
N VAL A 124 0.20 11.13 -9.23
CA VAL A 124 1.20 10.08 -9.29
C VAL A 124 0.67 8.91 -10.11
N GLU A 125 1.49 8.49 -11.06
CA GLU A 125 1.25 7.31 -11.88
C GLU A 125 2.42 6.34 -11.71
N GLY A 126 2.11 5.05 -11.59
CA GLY A 126 3.10 3.98 -11.64
C GLY A 126 2.70 2.98 -12.70
N SER A 127 3.68 2.55 -13.51
CA SER A 127 3.53 1.46 -14.47
C SER A 127 4.77 0.57 -14.39
N TYR A 128 4.56 -0.71 -14.08
CA TYR A 128 5.66 -1.63 -13.75
C TYR A 128 5.44 -2.99 -14.38
N GLU A 129 6.56 -3.61 -14.80
CA GLU A 129 6.65 -5.04 -15.03
C GLU A 129 7.16 -5.69 -13.74
N LEU A 130 6.26 -6.30 -12.98
CA LEU A 130 6.51 -6.82 -11.65
C LEU A 130 7.05 -8.24 -11.64
N GLU A 131 7.18 -8.91 -12.78
CA GLU A 131 7.74 -10.27 -12.83
C GLU A 131 9.13 -10.34 -12.16
N PRO A 132 10.11 -9.46 -12.48
CA PRO A 132 11.41 -9.46 -11.79
C PRO A 132 11.29 -9.20 -10.28
N VAL A 133 10.38 -8.30 -9.89
CA VAL A 133 10.14 -7.91 -8.50
C VAL A 133 9.55 -9.09 -7.70
N LEU A 134 8.52 -9.74 -8.25
CA LEU A 134 7.88 -10.91 -7.66
C LEU A 134 8.86 -12.10 -7.61
N GLY A 135 9.70 -12.25 -8.65
CA GLY A 135 10.80 -13.22 -8.65
C GLY A 135 11.77 -13.02 -7.50
N ALA A 136 12.20 -11.78 -7.24
CA ALA A 136 13.07 -11.44 -6.11
C ALA A 136 12.40 -11.66 -4.74
N LEU A 137 11.07 -11.57 -4.67
CA LEU A 137 10.27 -11.90 -3.49
C LEU A 137 9.99 -13.41 -3.34
N GLY A 138 10.56 -14.26 -4.21
CA GLY A 138 10.41 -15.72 -4.14
C GLY A 138 9.14 -16.27 -4.77
N LEU A 139 8.51 -15.50 -5.66
CA LEU A 139 7.28 -15.86 -6.40
C LEU A 139 7.57 -16.16 -7.88
N GLY A 140 8.80 -16.57 -8.20
CA GLY A 140 9.28 -16.77 -9.56
C GLY A 140 8.76 -18.03 -10.27
N ALA A 141 8.29 -19.05 -9.54
CA ALA A 141 7.90 -20.32 -10.16
C ALA A 141 6.77 -20.16 -11.18
N ALA A 142 5.82 -19.26 -10.93
CA ALA A 142 4.71 -19.01 -11.85
C ALA A 142 5.17 -18.47 -13.22
N PHE A 143 6.38 -17.93 -13.30
CA PHE A 143 6.97 -17.31 -14.50
C PHE A 143 8.09 -18.16 -15.13
N SER A 144 8.37 -19.34 -14.57
CA SER A 144 9.45 -20.25 -15.00
C SER A 144 8.91 -21.40 -15.84
N GLU A 145 9.48 -21.65 -17.02
CA GLU A 145 8.95 -22.66 -17.94
C GLU A 145 9.13 -24.08 -17.37
N SER A 146 10.18 -24.26 -16.54
CA SER A 146 10.48 -25.53 -15.89
C SER A 146 9.72 -25.76 -14.59
N ASP A 147 9.39 -24.69 -13.84
CA ASP A 147 8.85 -24.82 -12.48
C ASP A 147 7.35 -24.49 -12.41
N ALA A 148 6.80 -23.80 -13.41
CA ALA A 148 5.40 -23.40 -13.44
C ALA A 148 4.48 -24.62 -13.52
N ASP A 149 3.59 -24.73 -12.53
CA ASP A 149 2.56 -25.75 -12.49
C ASP A 149 1.18 -25.09 -12.51
N PHE A 150 0.62 -24.96 -13.72
CA PHE A 150 -0.75 -24.49 -13.99
C PHE A 150 -1.73 -25.64 -14.31
N SER A 151 -1.44 -26.86 -13.84
CA SER A 151 -2.27 -28.05 -14.10
C SER A 151 -3.69 -27.94 -13.57
N GLY A 152 -3.95 -27.04 -12.62
CA GLY A 152 -5.30 -26.72 -12.13
C GLY A 152 -6.17 -25.94 -13.12
N MET A 153 -5.56 -25.29 -14.12
CA MET A 153 -6.24 -24.57 -15.20
C MET A 153 -6.20 -25.32 -16.53
N CYS A 154 -5.06 -25.94 -16.86
CA CYS A 154 -4.86 -26.59 -18.14
C CYS A 154 -4.05 -27.87 -17.97
N ALA A 155 -4.52 -28.98 -18.55
CA ALA A 155 -3.80 -30.25 -18.52
C ALA A 155 -2.52 -30.27 -19.40
N ARG A 156 -2.28 -29.21 -20.19
CA ARG A 156 -1.10 -29.08 -21.05
C ARG A 156 0.12 -28.67 -20.23
N SER A 157 1.25 -29.35 -20.46
CA SER A 157 2.55 -28.98 -19.87
C SER A 157 3.15 -27.73 -20.54
N GLY A 158 4.01 -27.02 -19.80
CA GLY A 158 4.71 -25.83 -20.29
C GLY A 158 3.87 -24.55 -20.31
N LEU A 159 2.71 -24.54 -19.63
CA LEU A 159 1.96 -23.30 -19.40
C LEU A 159 2.61 -22.54 -18.24
N GLN A 160 2.93 -21.26 -18.47
CA GLN A 160 3.47 -20.33 -17.48
C GLN A 160 2.78 -18.98 -17.59
N ALA A 161 2.82 -18.18 -16.53
CA ALA A 161 2.50 -16.76 -16.62
C ALA A 161 3.61 -16.04 -17.40
N GLN A 162 3.23 -15.12 -18.27
CA GLN A 162 4.17 -14.27 -18.99
C GLN A 162 3.87 -12.84 -18.65
N ARG A 163 4.86 -12.14 -18.06
CA ARG A 163 4.81 -10.72 -17.69
C ARG A 163 3.71 -10.37 -16.70
N PHE A 164 4.09 -9.70 -15.62
CA PHE A 164 3.11 -9.18 -14.66
C PHE A 164 3.07 -7.66 -14.79
N LEU A 165 2.10 -7.11 -15.52
CA LEU A 165 1.99 -5.67 -15.73
C LEU A 165 1.02 -5.05 -14.73
N HIS A 166 1.49 -4.07 -13.96
CA HIS A 166 0.67 -3.29 -13.03
C HIS A 166 0.72 -1.81 -13.40
N ARG A 167 -0.45 -1.18 -13.51
CA ARG A 167 -0.57 0.27 -13.71
C ARG A 167 -1.57 0.83 -12.70
N SER A 168 -1.22 1.96 -12.10
CA SER A 168 -2.11 2.69 -11.19
C SER A 168 -1.86 4.18 -11.30
N PHE A 169 -2.92 4.94 -11.08
CA PHE A 169 -2.94 6.39 -11.16
C PHE A 169 -3.77 6.94 -10.00
N VAL A 170 -3.29 8.01 -9.37
CA VAL A 170 -4.09 8.79 -8.41
C VAL A 170 -3.86 10.27 -8.65
N GLN A 171 -4.92 11.03 -8.49
CA GLN A 171 -4.88 12.48 -8.42
C GLN A 171 -5.56 12.92 -7.12
N VAL A 172 -4.81 13.59 -6.25
CA VAL A 172 -5.33 14.19 -5.02
C VAL A 172 -5.51 15.68 -5.27
N THR A 173 -6.76 16.11 -5.28
CA THR A 173 -7.14 17.53 -5.37
C THR A 173 -7.72 18.00 -4.04
N GLU A 174 -7.77 19.32 -3.87
CA GLU A 174 -8.39 19.97 -2.71
C GLU A 174 -9.92 19.80 -2.69
N GLU A 175 -10.53 19.36 -3.80
CA GLU A 175 -11.98 19.24 -3.99
C GLU A 175 -12.61 18.08 -3.21
N GLY A 176 -11.81 17.20 -2.60
CA GLY A 176 -12.26 16.18 -1.65
C GLY A 176 -12.34 16.64 -0.19
N ALA A 177 -11.93 17.88 0.11
CA ALA A 177 -11.96 18.48 1.44
C ALA A 177 -13.05 19.56 1.52
N GLU A 178 -14.32 19.17 1.39
CA GLU A 178 -15.44 20.06 1.71
C GLU A 178 -15.55 20.24 3.25
N ALA A 179 -14.62 21.00 3.82
CA ALA A 179 -14.77 21.58 5.15
C ALA A 179 -15.12 23.06 4.98
N THR A 180 -16.41 23.35 4.87
CA THR A 180 -16.92 24.72 5.01
C THR A 180 -16.70 25.14 6.47
N VAL A 181 -15.63 25.89 6.74
CA VAL A 181 -15.46 26.59 8.02
C VAL A 181 -15.88 28.04 7.83
N ALA A 182 -17.17 28.30 8.06
CA ALA A 182 -17.68 29.63 8.29
C ALA A 182 -17.37 30.01 9.74
N THR A 183 -16.26 30.71 9.99
CA THR A 183 -16.04 31.36 11.29
C THR A 183 -15.68 32.82 11.08
N GLY A 184 -16.68 33.67 11.30
CA GLY A 184 -16.54 35.12 11.36
C GLY A 184 -15.88 35.58 12.66
N ILE A 185 -15.01 36.59 12.52
CA ILE A 185 -14.58 37.61 13.49
C ILE A 185 -14.01 37.13 14.85
N GLY A 186 -12.68 37.20 14.95
CA GLY A 186 -11.94 37.99 15.95
C GLY A 186 -12.04 37.64 17.44
N TYR A 187 -11.04 36.91 17.95
CA TYR A 187 -10.44 37.14 19.28
C TYR A 187 -8.95 36.78 19.25
N MET A 188 -8.10 37.68 19.76
CA MET A 188 -6.73 37.36 20.15
C MET A 188 -6.79 36.82 21.58
N VAL A 189 -6.48 35.54 21.78
CA VAL A 189 -6.19 34.97 23.11
C VAL A 189 -4.90 34.20 22.98
N SER A 190 -3.87 34.72 23.64
CA SER A 190 -2.58 34.10 23.84
C SER A 190 -2.71 32.85 24.72
N SER A 191 -2.53 31.68 24.11
CA SER A 191 -2.00 30.50 24.78
C SER A 191 -0.76 30.06 24.00
N ALA A 192 0.36 29.87 24.70
CA ALA A 192 1.58 29.30 24.12
C ALA A 192 1.38 27.79 23.89
N GLY A 193 0.52 27.44 22.94
CA GLY A 193 0.40 26.12 22.32
C GLY A 193 0.44 26.34 20.82
N GLY A 194 1.64 26.24 20.23
CA GLY A 194 1.84 26.55 18.82
C GLY A 194 0.95 25.68 17.92
N CYS A 195 0.33 26.29 16.91
CA CYS A 195 -0.28 25.55 15.81
C CYS A 195 0.83 24.75 15.11
N GLU A 196 0.78 23.41 15.25
CA GLU A 196 1.76 22.51 14.64
C GLU A 196 1.75 22.71 13.12
N GLN A 197 2.94 22.90 12.55
CA GLN A 197 3.14 23.07 11.12
C GLN A 197 3.54 21.70 10.54
N VAL A 198 2.79 21.21 9.57
CA VAL A 198 3.12 19.98 8.83
C VAL A 198 3.32 20.39 7.38
N HIS A 199 4.58 20.46 6.94
CA HIS A 199 4.94 20.83 5.57
C HIS A 199 5.59 19.65 4.87
N CYS A 200 4.90 19.08 3.88
CA CYS A 200 5.43 18.00 3.05
C CYS A 200 6.29 18.58 1.90
N ASP A 201 7.46 19.14 2.23
CA ASP A 201 8.41 19.76 1.28
C ASP A 201 9.58 18.86 0.86
N HIS A 202 9.61 17.63 1.36
CA HIS A 202 10.65 16.64 1.10
C HIS A 202 10.03 15.24 1.02
N PRO A 203 10.80 14.21 0.62
CA PRO A 203 10.25 12.89 0.34
C PRO A 203 9.46 12.30 1.50
N PHE A 204 8.27 11.77 1.22
CA PHE A 204 7.40 11.10 2.19
C PHE A 204 6.83 9.79 1.65
N LEU A 205 6.45 8.90 2.57
CA LEU A 205 5.65 7.72 2.26
C LEU A 205 4.17 8.06 2.44
N PHE A 206 3.31 7.55 1.57
CA PHE A 206 1.87 7.65 1.74
C PHE A 206 1.15 6.37 1.35
N PHE A 207 -0.05 6.19 1.89
CA PHE A 207 -0.96 5.13 1.47
C PHE A 207 -2.41 5.57 1.60
N ILE A 208 -3.26 4.99 0.77
CA ILE A 208 -4.70 5.23 0.76
C ILE A 208 -5.39 3.95 1.21
N ARG A 209 -6.18 4.06 2.27
CA ARG A 209 -6.82 2.94 2.95
C ARG A 209 -8.33 3.09 2.85
N HIS A 210 -9.02 1.99 2.62
CA HIS A 210 -10.47 1.91 2.79
C HIS A 210 -10.80 1.63 4.25
N ARG A 211 -11.59 2.49 4.91
CA ARG A 211 -11.90 2.36 6.34
C ARG A 211 -12.75 1.13 6.65
N GLY A 212 -13.70 0.77 5.80
CA GLY A 212 -14.63 -0.33 6.07
C GLY A 212 -13.97 -1.72 6.07
N SER A 213 -13.03 -1.95 5.14
CA SER A 213 -12.29 -3.22 5.04
C SER A 213 -10.90 -3.16 5.68
N ASP A 214 -10.53 -1.98 6.19
CA ASP A 214 -9.21 -1.70 6.75
C ASP A 214 -8.07 -1.89 5.74
N SER A 215 -8.35 -2.08 4.45
CA SER A 215 -7.36 -2.51 3.44
C SER A 215 -6.63 -1.33 2.81
N VAL A 216 -5.31 -1.47 2.63
CA VAL A 216 -4.49 -0.49 1.89
C VAL A 216 -4.70 -0.70 0.39
N LEU A 217 -5.39 0.25 -0.24
CA LEU A 217 -5.70 0.22 -1.67
C LEU A 217 -4.50 0.68 -2.51
N PHE A 218 -3.78 1.69 -2.04
CA PHE A 218 -2.64 2.27 -2.74
C PHE A 218 -1.48 2.52 -1.80
N PHE A 219 -0.27 2.29 -2.30
CA PHE A 219 1.00 2.52 -1.62
C PHE A 219 1.85 3.44 -2.48
N GLY A 220 2.50 4.43 -1.87
CA GLY A 220 3.31 5.37 -2.62
C GLY A 220 4.49 5.94 -1.85
N ARG A 221 5.59 6.13 -2.57
CA ARG A 221 6.70 7.02 -2.20
C ARG A 221 6.63 8.23 -3.11
N PHE A 222 6.57 9.41 -2.51
CA PHE A 222 6.65 10.68 -3.23
C PHE A 222 7.98 11.34 -2.92
N SER A 223 8.79 11.56 -3.96
CA SER A 223 10.11 12.18 -3.87
C SER A 223 10.14 13.57 -4.50
N SER A 224 9.43 13.77 -5.61
CA SER A 224 9.32 15.09 -6.26
C SER A 224 7.99 15.20 -7.04
N PRO A 225 7.39 16.41 -7.13
CA PRO A 225 6.25 16.69 -8.01
C PRO A 225 6.58 16.56 -9.50
#